data_AF-A0A8T7DHS7-F1
#
_entry.id   AF-A0A8T7DHS7-F1
#
_cell.length_a   1.000
_cell.length_b   1.000
_cell.length_c   1.000
_cell.angle_alpha   90.00
_cell.angle_beta   90.00
_cell.angle_gamma   90.00
#
_symmetry.space_group_name_H-M   'P 1'
#
loop_
_entity.id
_entity.type
_entity.pdbx_description
1 polymer ?
#
loop_
_entity_poly.entity_id
_entity_poly.type
_entity_poly.pdbx_seq_one_letter_code
_entity_poly.pdbx_strand_id
1 'polypeptide(L)'
;MRKRRLARQTHRLAPSTSWLHLAMLLLSLALTDCSPIQLVNELSPSSHYQLTADLAYGSIERQKLDVYSPGSAPGSSPLIVFFYGGGWQDGNKADYEFVASSLTEAGYVVIIPD
;
A
#
# COMPACT_ATOMS: atom_id res chain seq x y z
N MET A 1 -55.88 3.71 51.57
CA MET A 1 -55.34 4.70 50.60
C MET A 1 -54.12 4.11 49.89
N ARG A 2 -54.14 4.03 48.54
CA ARG A 2 -53.16 3.33 47.69
C ARG A 2 -51.85 4.10 47.54
N LYS A 3 -50.71 3.52 47.93
CA LYS A 3 -49.36 4.01 47.59
C LYS A 3 -49.10 3.79 46.09
N ARG A 4 -49.04 4.87 45.30
CA ARG A 4 -48.66 4.84 43.88
C ARG A 4 -47.14 4.67 43.77
N ARG A 5 -46.67 3.54 43.23
CA ARG A 5 -45.26 3.35 42.84
C ARG A 5 -44.99 4.15 41.56
N LEU A 6 -44.04 5.07 41.60
CA LEU A 6 -43.50 5.74 40.43
C LEU A 6 -42.54 4.77 39.72
N ALA A 7 -42.93 4.31 38.52
CA ALA A 7 -42.05 3.57 37.63
C ALA A 7 -40.97 4.51 37.09
N ARG A 8 -39.69 4.18 37.29
CA ARG A 8 -38.56 4.85 36.63
C ARG A 8 -38.62 4.51 35.15
N GLN A 9 -38.99 5.50 34.35
CA GLN A 9 -39.02 5.44 32.90
C GLN A 9 -37.58 5.56 32.38
N THR A 10 -36.94 4.42 32.10
CA THR A 10 -35.63 4.37 31.46
C THR A 10 -35.81 4.64 29.97
N HIS A 11 -35.67 5.91 29.57
CA HIS A 11 -35.55 6.26 28.16
C HIS A 11 -34.27 5.62 27.60
N ARG A 12 -34.42 4.51 26.88
CA ARG A 12 -33.37 4.00 26.00
C ARG A 12 -33.21 5.02 24.87
N LEU A 13 -32.15 5.82 24.93
CA LEU A 13 -31.74 6.71 23.85
C LEU A 13 -31.28 5.82 22.69
N ALA A 14 -32.17 5.54 21.73
CA ALA A 14 -31.74 5.00 20.45
C ALA A 14 -30.93 6.09 19.73
N PRO A 15 -29.74 5.79 19.19
CA PRO A 15 -28.96 6.77 18.45
C PRO A 15 -29.80 7.30 17.29
N SER A 16 -29.87 8.62 17.14
CA SER A 16 -30.58 9.26 16.03
C SER A 16 -30.03 8.75 14.70
N THR A 17 -30.91 8.49 13.73
CA THR A 17 -30.54 8.02 12.37
C THR A 17 -29.47 8.91 11.71
N SER A 18 -29.41 10.19 12.07
CA SER A 18 -28.36 11.13 11.66
C SER A 18 -26.93 10.67 11.96
N TRP A 19 -26.69 9.98 13.08
CA TRP A 19 -25.37 9.43 13.42
C TRP A 19 -24.98 8.24 12.57
N LEU A 20 -25.96 7.41 12.18
CA LEU A 20 -25.71 6.28 11.28
C LEU A 20 -25.35 6.76 9.88
N HIS A 21 -26.03 7.78 9.37
CA HIS A 21 -25.70 8.39 8.08
C HIS A 21 -24.33 9.07 8.08
N LEU A 22 -23.99 9.78 9.18
CA LEU A 22 -22.68 10.40 9.33
C LEU A 22 -21.55 9.34 9.38
N ALA A 23 -21.75 8.28 10.15
CA ALA A 23 -20.79 7.18 10.23
C ALA A 23 -20.62 6.46 8.88
N MET A 24 -21.71 6.26 8.14
CA MET A 24 -21.69 5.62 6.83
C MET A 24 -21.02 6.48 5.76
N LEU A 25 -21.20 7.81 5.81
CA LEU A 25 -20.50 8.78 4.96
C LEU A 25 -18.99 8.82 5.29
N LEU A 26 -18.63 8.86 6.57
CA LEU A 26 -17.22 8.82 6.98
C LEU A 26 -16.55 7.52 6.56
N LEU A 27 -17.25 6.39 6.66
CA LEU A 27 -16.76 5.09 6.22
C LEU A 27 -16.56 5.05 4.70
N SER A 28 -17.51 5.57 3.91
CA SER A 28 -17.38 5.59 2.44
C SER A 28 -16.24 6.49 1.96
N LEU A 29 -15.98 7.62 2.62
CA LEU A 29 -14.79 8.44 2.33
C LEU A 29 -13.49 7.71 2.67
N ALA A 30 -13.46 6.96 3.77
CA ALA A 30 -12.29 6.20 4.20
C ALA A 30 -11.93 5.02 3.26
N LEU A 31 -12.85 4.58 2.40
CA LEU A 31 -12.65 3.45 1.48
C LEU A 31 -12.13 3.88 0.09
N THR A 32 -11.95 5.18 -0.17
CA THR A 32 -11.57 5.66 -1.51
C THR A 32 -10.09 5.46 -1.87
N ASP A 33 -9.25 5.09 -0.92
CA ASP A 33 -7.80 4.91 -1.12
C ASP A 33 -7.36 3.44 -1.08
N CYS A 34 -8.30 2.51 -1.30
CA CYS A 34 -7.96 1.09 -1.36
C CYS A 34 -7.30 0.78 -2.71
N SER A 35 -6.03 1.13 -2.85
CA SER A 35 -5.21 0.77 -4.00
C SER A 35 -4.75 -0.68 -3.84
N PRO A 36 -5.21 -1.62 -4.68
CA PRO A 36 -4.86 -3.03 -4.53
C PRO A 36 -3.35 -3.29 -4.63
N ILE A 37 -2.63 -2.44 -5.37
CA ILE A 37 -1.19 -2.59 -5.56
C ILE A 37 -0.39 -2.17 -4.31
N GLN A 38 -0.81 -1.12 -3.62
CA GLN A 38 -0.20 -0.70 -2.36
C GLN A 38 -0.39 -1.78 -1.28
N LEU A 39 -1.58 -2.37 -1.22
CA LEU A 39 -1.85 -3.49 -0.32
C LEU A 39 -0.90 -4.68 -0.58
N VAL A 40 -0.64 -5.01 -1.85
CA VAL A 40 0.30 -6.10 -2.19
C VAL A 40 1.72 -5.76 -1.76
N ASN A 41 2.18 -4.52 -1.92
CA ASN A 41 3.50 -4.10 -1.45
C ASN A 41 3.64 -4.18 0.07
N GLU A 42 2.65 -3.67 0.81
CA GLU A 42 2.67 -3.72 2.28
C GLU A 42 2.70 -5.15 2.82
N LEU A 43 2.06 -6.09 2.11
CA LEU A 43 2.06 -7.50 2.47
C LEU A 43 3.27 -8.28 1.94
N SER A 44 4.06 -7.70 1.03
CA SER A 44 5.23 -8.34 0.45
C SER A 44 6.41 -8.29 1.43
N PRO A 45 7.11 -9.41 1.68
CA PRO A 45 8.36 -9.38 2.43
C PRO A 45 9.40 -8.52 1.70
N SER A 46 10.08 -7.64 2.44
CA SER A 46 11.06 -6.69 1.87
C SER A 46 12.48 -6.86 2.43
N SER A 47 12.74 -7.89 3.25
CA SER A 47 13.97 -8.01 4.03
C SER A 47 15.07 -8.90 3.42
N HIS A 48 14.82 -9.55 2.28
CA HIS A 48 15.76 -10.52 1.66
C HIS A 48 16.64 -9.95 0.55
N TYR A 49 16.43 -8.70 0.15
CA TYR A 49 17.20 -8.03 -0.89
C TYR A 49 17.94 -6.79 -0.34
N GLN A 50 18.92 -6.31 -1.10
CA GLN A 50 19.61 -5.04 -0.87
C GLN A 50 19.10 -4.01 -1.88
N LEU A 51 18.61 -2.87 -1.39
CA LEU A 51 18.10 -1.78 -2.22
C LEU A 51 19.14 -0.65 -2.35
N THR A 52 19.43 -0.27 -3.59
CA THR A 52 20.03 1.03 -3.94
C THR A 52 18.95 1.88 -4.61
N ALA A 53 18.37 2.81 -3.85
CA ALA A 53 17.27 3.63 -4.33
C ALA A 53 17.74 4.90 -5.06
N ASP A 54 16.88 5.44 -5.90
CA ASP A 54 16.96 6.78 -6.50
C ASP A 54 18.24 7.07 -7.29
N LEU A 55 18.82 6.06 -7.94
CA LEU A 55 19.98 6.24 -8.79
C LEU A 55 19.60 7.02 -10.05
N ALA A 56 20.16 8.22 -10.20
CA ALA A 56 19.92 9.05 -11.37
C ALA A 56 20.58 8.45 -12.63
N TYR A 57 19.82 8.34 -13.72
CA TYR A 57 20.31 7.93 -15.05
C TYR A 57 20.19 9.04 -16.09
N GLY A 58 19.66 10.20 -15.71
CA GLY A 58 19.55 11.38 -16.55
C GLY A 58 19.35 12.65 -15.75
N SER A 59 19.02 13.75 -16.44
CA SER A 59 19.04 15.10 -15.88
C SER A 59 17.68 15.59 -15.35
N ILE A 60 16.58 14.92 -15.68
CA ILE A 60 15.24 15.31 -15.19
C ILE A 60 14.88 14.52 -13.92
N GLU A 61 14.00 15.08 -13.09
CA GLU A 61 13.70 14.57 -11.75
C GLU A 61 13.22 13.10 -11.72
N ARG A 62 12.42 12.68 -12.72
CA ARG A 62 11.95 11.29 -12.85
C ARG A 62 12.96 10.32 -13.45
N GLN A 63 14.10 10.78 -13.99
CA GLN A 63 15.12 9.87 -14.54
C GLN A 63 15.96 9.22 -13.42
N LYS A 64 15.29 8.43 -12.60
CA LYS A 64 15.84 7.69 -11.46
C LYS A 64 15.44 6.23 -11.54
N LEU A 65 16.24 5.36 -10.96
CA LEU A 65 15.94 3.94 -10.87
C LEU A 65 16.30 3.37 -9.50
N ASP A 66 15.63 2.29 -9.13
CA ASP A 66 15.96 1.49 -7.96
C ASP A 66 16.60 0.18 -8.41
N VAL A 67 17.67 -0.23 -7.72
CA VAL A 67 18.37 -1.50 -7.94
C VAL A 67 18.16 -2.39 -6.72
N TYR A 68 17.53 -3.54 -6.94
CA TYR A 68 17.29 -4.56 -5.94
C TYR A 68 18.22 -5.75 -6.21
N SER A 69 19.10 -6.05 -5.26
CA SER A 69 20.07 -7.14 -5.38
C SER A 69 19.74 -8.27 -4.40
N PRO A 70 19.81 -9.55 -4.79
CA PRO A 70 19.53 -10.66 -3.89
C PRO A 70 20.56 -10.69 -2.75
N GLY A 71 20.12 -10.88 -1.49
CA GLY A 71 21.00 -10.80 -0.31
C GLY A 71 22.14 -11.83 -0.29
N SER A 72 21.93 -12.98 -0.94
CA SER A 72 22.95 -13.98 -1.23
C SER A 72 23.08 -14.09 -2.74
N ALA A 73 23.84 -13.19 -3.37
CA ALA A 73 24.07 -13.21 -4.80
C ALA A 73 25.12 -14.29 -5.16
N PRO A 74 24.74 -15.38 -5.84
CA PRO A 74 25.71 -16.35 -6.33
C PRO A 74 26.44 -15.77 -7.56
N GLY A 75 27.58 -15.09 -7.35
CA GLY A 75 28.41 -14.60 -8.46
C GLY A 75 27.66 -13.67 -9.44
N SER A 76 27.65 -13.97 -10.74
CA SER A 76 26.95 -13.14 -11.74
C SER A 76 25.46 -13.46 -11.82
N SER A 77 24.66 -12.83 -10.94
CA SER A 77 23.20 -12.87 -11.05
C SER A 77 22.73 -12.22 -12.37
N PRO A 78 21.82 -12.86 -13.12
CA PRO A 78 21.18 -12.23 -14.27
C PRO A 78 20.36 -11.00 -13.84
N LEU A 79 20.26 -10.03 -14.75
CA LEU A 79 19.61 -8.75 -14.51
C LEU A 79 18.29 -8.65 -15.27
N ILE A 80 17.24 -8.19 -14.58
CA ILE A 80 15.93 -7.88 -15.15
C ILE A 80 15.66 -6.39 -14.97
N VAL A 81 15.23 -5.71 -16.04
CA VAL A 81 14.67 -4.35 -15.95
C VAL A 81 13.16 -4.45 -16.09
N PHE A 82 12.42 -3.99 -15.10
CA PHE A 82 10.96 -4.01 -15.07
C PHE A 82 10.40 -2.61 -15.31
N PHE A 83 9.72 -2.42 -16.44
CA PHE A 83 9.01 -1.18 -16.77
C PHE A 83 7.54 -1.32 -16.40
N TYR A 84 7.03 -0.41 -15.57
CA TYR A 84 5.66 -0.43 -15.10
C TYR A 84 4.67 0.27 -16.05
N GLY A 85 3.38 0.11 -15.74
CA GLY A 85 2.25 0.62 -16.55
C GLY A 85 1.90 2.10 -16.29
N GLY A 86 0.61 2.44 -16.33
CA GLY A 86 0.13 3.80 -16.02
C GLY A 86 -0.10 4.71 -17.23
N GLY A 87 -0.11 4.16 -18.44
CA GLY A 87 -0.53 4.88 -19.65
C GLY A 87 0.32 6.12 -19.99
N TRP A 88 1.55 6.13 -19.47
CA TRP A 88 2.59 7.15 -19.63
C TRP A 88 2.23 8.50 -19.01
N GLN A 89 1.25 8.49 -18.10
CA GLN A 89 0.77 9.67 -17.40
C GLN A 89 1.02 9.53 -15.90
N ASP A 90 0.77 8.35 -15.35
CA ASP A 90 0.89 8.06 -13.92
C ASP A 90 1.75 6.82 -13.65
N GLY A 91 1.97 6.52 -12.37
CA GLY A 91 2.74 5.38 -11.87
C GLY A 91 4.03 5.80 -11.16
N ASN A 92 4.51 4.94 -10.27
CA ASN A 92 5.73 5.13 -9.49
C ASN A 92 6.44 3.80 -9.29
N LYS A 93 7.77 3.75 -9.40
CA LYS A 93 8.56 2.53 -9.16
C LYS A 93 8.30 1.87 -7.80
N ALA A 94 7.99 2.65 -6.75
CA ALA A 94 7.70 2.15 -5.41
C ALA A 94 6.41 1.32 -5.35
N ASP A 95 5.47 1.53 -6.29
CA ASP A 95 4.25 0.71 -6.39
C ASP A 95 4.57 -0.72 -6.84
N TYR A 96 5.80 -1.02 -7.26
CA TYR A 96 6.18 -2.33 -7.81
C TYR A 96 7.29 -3.03 -7.03
N GLU A 97 7.51 -2.66 -5.76
CA GLU A 97 8.48 -3.32 -4.88
C GLU A 97 8.23 -4.83 -4.77
N PHE A 98 6.97 -5.28 -4.72
CA PHE A 98 6.61 -6.70 -4.66
C PHE A 98 7.16 -7.51 -5.86
N VAL A 99 7.31 -6.88 -7.02
CA VAL A 99 7.89 -7.50 -8.22
C VAL A 99 9.38 -7.72 -8.00
N ALA A 100 10.08 -6.70 -7.52
CA ALA A 100 11.50 -6.81 -7.18
C ALA A 100 11.74 -7.83 -6.08
N SER A 101 10.90 -7.83 -5.04
CA SER A 101 10.91 -8.81 -3.96
C SER A 101 10.83 -10.25 -4.50
N SER A 102 9.83 -10.56 -5.33
CA SER A 102 9.64 -11.91 -5.88
C SER A 102 10.80 -12.35 -6.78
N LEU A 103 11.33 -11.44 -7.59
CA LEU A 103 12.42 -11.75 -8.53
C LEU A 103 13.79 -11.84 -7.83
N THR A 104 14.02 -11.06 -6.78
CA THR A 104 15.25 -11.17 -5.98
C THR A 104 15.26 -12.46 -5.16
N GLU A 105 14.12 -12.95 -4.67
CA GLU A 105 14.00 -14.31 -4.10
C GLU A 105 14.42 -15.40 -5.10
N ALA A 106 14.12 -15.19 -6.39
CA ALA A 106 14.53 -16.09 -7.47
C ALA A 106 15.98 -15.89 -7.93
N GLY A 107 16.76 -14.99 -7.30
CA GLY A 107 18.19 -14.80 -7.54
C GLY A 107 18.55 -13.79 -8.63
N TYR A 108 17.57 -13.01 -9.13
CA TYR A 108 17.79 -11.96 -10.12
C TYR A 108 18.17 -10.63 -9.46
N VAL A 109 19.04 -9.86 -10.12
CA VAL A 109 19.13 -8.42 -9.88
C VAL A 109 17.99 -7.75 -10.63
N VAL A 110 17.26 -6.84 -9.97
CA VAL A 110 16.08 -6.19 -10.56
C VAL A 110 16.29 -4.68 -10.56
N ILE A 111 15.99 -4.06 -11.68
CA ILE A 111 15.98 -2.61 -11.85
C ILE A 111 14.55 -2.15 -12.14
N ILE A 112 14.08 -1.15 -11.39
CA ILE A 112 12.80 -0.48 -11.66
C ILE A 112 13.06 1.03 -11.86
N PRO A 113 12.97 1.55 -13.09
CA PRO A 113 13.11 2.98 -13.38
C PRO A 113 11.77 3.71 -13.24
N ASP A 114 11.84 5.00 -12.92
CA ASP A 114 10.78 6.00 -13.14
C ASP A 114 10.88 6.66 -14.54
#